data_AF-Q0G1T1-F1
#
_entry.id   AF-Q0G1T1-F1
#
_cell.length_a   1.000
_cell.length_b   1.000
_cell.length_c   1.000
_cell.angle_alpha   90.00
_cell.angle_beta   90.00
_cell.angle_gamma   90.00
#
_symmetry.space_group_name_H-M   'P 1'
#
loop_
_entity.id
_entity.type
_entity.pdbx_description
1 polymer ?
#
loop_
_entity_poly.entity_id
_entity_poly.type
_entity_poly.pdbx_seq_one_letter_code
_entity_poly.pdbx_strand_id
1 'polypeptide(L)' 'MFEVLILQMLDNLPDDQAEFQIEDRLSFMRFIWLDLDDKVSDAKTICLFREHLSERGAIKSLFARFDSISRRPAN' A
#
# COMPACT_ATOMS: atom_id res chain seq x y z
N MET A 1 -3.83 3.18 -3.92
CA MET A 1 -4.10 3.07 -2.46
C MET A 1 -3.80 1.70 -1.87
N PHE A 2 -4.41 0.60 -2.34
CA PHE A 2 -4.16 -0.71 -1.71
C PHE A 2 -2.69 -1.16 -1.81
N GLU A 3 -2.02 -0.87 -2.93
CA GLU A 3 -0.59 -1.18 -3.10
C GLU A 3 0.31 -0.39 -2.14
N VAL A 4 -0.12 0.82 -1.74
CA VAL A 4 0.56 1.60 -0.70
C VAL A 4 0.48 0.89 0.64
N LEU A 5 -0.68 0.30 1.00
CA LEU A 5 -0.79 -0.52 2.22
C LEU A 5 0.07 -1.78 2.16
N ILE A 6 0.30 -2.34 0.97
CA ILE A 6 1.21 -3.48 0.79
C ILE A 6 2.66 -3.04 1.02
N LEU A 7 3.10 -1.91 0.47
CA LEU A 7 4.41 -1.31 0.76
C LEU A 7 4.57 -1.00 2.26
N GLN A 8 3.55 -0.35 2.82
CA GLN A 8 3.08 -0.41 4.21
C GLN A 8 3.68 -1.58 5.00
N MET A 9 3.17 -2.75 4.64
CA MET A 9 3.38 -4.00 5.35
C MET A 9 4.71 -4.68 5.00
N LEU A 10 5.24 -4.51 3.78
CA LEU A 10 6.50 -5.12 3.34
C LEU A 10 7.72 -4.43 3.98
N ASP A 11 7.69 -3.11 4.04
CA ASP A 11 8.81 -2.28 4.54
C ASP A 11 8.57 -1.77 5.96
N ASN A 12 7.46 -2.16 6.59
CA ASN A 12 7.05 -1.77 7.95
C ASN A 12 7.04 -0.23 8.13
N LEU A 13 6.54 0.45 7.10
CA LEU A 13 6.55 1.90 6.97
C LEU A 13 5.37 2.52 7.74
N PRO A 14 5.61 3.52 8.61
CA PRO A 14 4.53 4.23 9.28
C PRO A 14 3.80 5.17 8.29
N ASP A 15 2.55 5.51 8.61
CA ASP A 15 1.67 6.28 7.70
C ASP A 15 2.23 7.66 7.34
N ASP A 16 2.92 8.30 8.29
CA ASP A 16 3.56 9.61 8.15
C ASP A 16 4.80 9.59 7.25
N GLN A 17 5.48 8.44 7.14
CA GLN A 17 6.66 8.29 6.27
C GLN A 17 6.34 7.67 4.92
N ALA A 18 5.14 7.10 4.73
CA ALA A 18 4.76 6.43 3.50
C ALA A 18 4.84 7.39 2.29
N GLU A 19 4.33 8.61 2.42
CA GLU A 19 4.37 9.65 1.38
C GLU A 19 5.83 9.94 0.96
N PHE A 20 6.66 10.34 1.93
CA PHE A 20 8.04 10.72 1.66
C PHE A 20 8.88 9.56 1.10
N GLN A 21 8.69 8.34 1.61
CA GLN A 21 9.47 7.18 1.16
C GLN A 21 9.04 6.69 -0.22
N ILE A 22 7.77 6.86 -0.58
CA ILE A 22 7.29 6.54 -1.93
C ILE A 22 7.83 7.56 -2.94
N GLU A 23 7.85 8.84 -2.59
CA GLU A 23 8.42 9.89 -3.44
C GLU A 23 9.95 9.78 -3.59
N ASP A 24 10.66 9.37 -2.53
CA ASP A 24 12.12 9.25 -2.54
C ASP A 24 12.61 7.98 -3.29
N ARG A 25 11.81 6.90 -3.28
CA ARG A 25 12.23 5.61 -3.81
C ARG A 25 11.55 5.27 -5.13
N LEU A 26 12.31 5.40 -6.22
CA LEU A 26 11.90 4.97 -7.57
C LEU A 26 11.48 3.48 -7.63
N SER A 27 12.03 2.62 -6.77
CA SER A 27 11.61 1.23 -6.65
C SER A 27 10.18 1.10 -6.12
N PHE A 28 9.76 1.98 -5.21
CA PHE A 28 8.39 2.02 -4.69
C PHE A 28 7.44 2.60 -5.72
N MET A 29 7.82 3.69 -6.42
CA MET A 29 7.03 4.24 -7.53
C MET A 29 6.78 3.18 -8.62
N ARG A 30 7.82 2.44 -9.00
CA ARG A 30 7.70 1.30 -9.94
C ARG A 30 6.81 0.17 -9.43
N PHE A 31 6.80 -0.10 -8.12
CA PHE A 31 6.00 -1.18 -7.53
C PHE A 31 4.50 -0.87 -7.55
N ILE A 32 4.14 0.39 -7.31
CA ILE A 32 2.75 0.89 -7.33
C ILE A 32 2.32 1.44 -8.69
N TRP A 33 3.11 1.18 -9.74
CA TRP A 33 2.88 1.67 -11.10
C TRP A 33 2.61 3.17 -11.19
N LEU A 34 3.20 3.97 -10.29
CA LEU A 34 3.15 5.42 -10.37
C LEU A 34 4.25 5.89 -11.32
N ASP A 35 3.87 6.69 -12.31
CA ASP A 35 4.84 7.40 -13.15
C ASP A 35 5.41 8.61 -12.38
N LEU A 36 6.53 9.17 -12.83
CA LEU A 36 7.18 10.31 -12.16
C LEU A 36 6.29 11.56 -12.06
N ASP A 37 5.27 11.65 -12.92
CA ASP A 37 4.31 12.76 -12.97
C ASP A 37 3.04 12.48 -12.13
N ASP A 38 2.85 11.24 -11.66
CA ASP A 38 1.67 10.91 -10.87
C ASP A 38 1.82 11.38 -9.42
N LYS A 39 0.71 11.92 -8.90
CA LYS A 39 0.65 12.41 -7.53
C LYS A 39 0.60 11.25 -6.53
N VAL A 40 1.64 11.14 -5.71
CA VAL A 40 1.64 10.24 -4.54
C VAL A 40 0.55 10.69 -3.57
N SER A 41 -0.07 9.69 -2.93
CA SER A 41 -1.12 9.93 -1.96
C SER A 41 -0.51 10.40 -0.65
N ASP A 42 -1.04 11.49 -0.10
CA ASP A 42 -0.53 12.05 1.14
C ASP A 42 -0.78 11.11 2.32
N ALA A 43 0.04 11.25 3.36
CA ALA A 43 -0.05 10.44 4.59
C ALA A 43 -1.48 10.42 5.17
N LYS A 44 -2.21 11.53 5.06
CA LYS A 44 -3.60 11.62 5.55
C LYS A 44 -4.56 10.78 4.71
N THR A 45 -4.43 10.79 3.38
CA THR A 45 -5.29 9.94 2.52
C THR A 45 -5.02 8.46 2.76
N ILE A 46 -3.76 8.07 2.98
CA ILE A 46 -3.39 6.69 3.33
C ILE A 46 -4.02 6.29 4.67
N CYS A 47 -3.91 7.17 5.67
CA CYS A 47 -4.50 6.95 6.99
C CYS A 47 -6.03 6.79 6.92
N LEU A 48 -6.74 7.72 6.27
CA LEU A 48 -8.19 7.66 6.09
C LEU A 48 -8.64 6.41 5.34
N PHE A 49 -7.88 6.00 4.32
CA PHE A 49 -8.16 4.78 3.59
C PHE A 49 -8.04 3.55 4.48
N ARG A 50 -7.00 3.48 5.32
CA ARG A 50 -6.83 2.40 6.29
C ARG A 50 -7.95 2.40 7.33
N GLU A 51 -8.30 3.56 7.87
CA GLU A 51 -9.40 3.69 8.83
C GLU A 51 -10.73 3.21 8.24
N HIS A 52 -11.10 3.65 7.04
CA HIS A 52 -12.31 3.19 6.37
C HIS A 52 -12.35 1.68 6.11
N LEU A 53 -11.21 1.06 5.77
CA LEU A 53 -11.13 -0.38 5.63
C LEU A 53 -11.22 -1.10 6.98
N SER A 54 -10.70 -0.49 8.04
CA SER A 54 -10.74 -1.03 9.41
C SER A 54 -12.16 -0.97 9.98
N GLU A 55 -12.86 0.16 9.83
CA GLU A 55 -14.27 0.35 10.20
C GLU A 55 -15.18 -0.69 9.55
N ARG A 56 -14.87 -1.05 8.30
CA ARG A 56 -15.61 -2.06 7.54
C ARG A 56 -15.16 -3.50 7.80
N GLY A 57 -14.13 -3.71 8.64
CA GLY A 57 -13.51 -5.02 8.86
C GLY A 57 -12.88 -5.64 7.60
N ALA A 58 -12.67 -4.84 6.55
CA ALA A 58 -12.27 -5.29 5.23
C ALA A 58 -10.76 -5.47 5.08
N ILE A 59 -9.95 -4.81 5.93
CA ILE A 59 -8.47 -4.95 5.92
C ILE A 59 -8.06 -6.43 5.93
N LYS A 60 -8.56 -7.20 6.91
CA LYS A 60 -8.18 -8.62 7.05
C LYS A 60 -8.60 -9.44 5.85
N SER A 61 -9.79 -9.18 5.30
CA SER A 61 -10.28 -9.90 4.12
C SER A 61 -9.48 -9.58 2.86
N LEU A 62 -9.06 -8.32 2.68
CA LEU A 62 -8.24 -7.88 1.56
C LEU A 62 -6.85 -8.50 1.63
N PHE A 63 -6.19 -8.45 2.79
CA PHE A 63 -4.89 -9.07 2.99
C PHE A 63 -4.94 -10.60 2.88
N ALA A 64 -5.97 -11.26 3.43
CA ALA A 64 -6.14 -12.70 3.28
C ALA A 64 -6.31 -13.11 1.80
N ARG A 65 -7.03 -12.31 1.01
CA ARG A 65 -7.18 -12.53 -0.43
C ARG A 65 -5.87 -12.30 -1.18
N PHE A 66 -5.11 -11.28 -0.79
CA PHE A 66 -3.77 -11.02 -1.32
C PHE A 66 -2.81 -12.18 -1.02
N ASP A 67 -2.73 -12.64 0.23
CA ASP A 67 -1.92 -13.80 0.63
C ASP A 67 -2.30 -15.06 -0.13
N SER A 68 -3.59 -15.28 -0.37
CA SER A 68 -4.06 -16.42 -1.17
C SER A 68 -3.59 -16.37 -2.63
N ILE A 69 -3.42 -15.18 -3.21
CA ILE A 69 -2.92 -15.00 -4.57
C ILE A 69 -1.40 -15.16 -4.58
N SER A 70 -0.70 -14.55 -3.61
CA SER A 70 0.76 -14.61 -3.49
C SER A 70 1.29 -16.01 -3.14
N ARG A 71 0.50 -16.83 -2.43
CA ARG A 71 0.84 -18.24 -2.15
C ARG A 71 0.47 -19.21 -3.26
N ARG A 72 -0.14 -18.74 -4.36
CA ARG A 72 -0.43 -19.64 -5.48
C ARG A 72 0.92 -20.04 -6.09
N PRO A 73 1.32 -21.33 -6.04
CA PRO A 73 2.57 -21.74 -6.65
C PRO A 73 2.50 -21.37 -8.13
N ALA A 74 3.49 -20.62 -8.60
CA ALA A 74 3.69 -20.41 -10.02
C ALA A 74 3.87 -21.80 -10.63
N ASN A 75 2.84 -22.25 -11.34
CA ASN A 75 2.81 -23.49 -12.11
C ASN A 75 3.13 -23.18 -13.56
#